data_AF-A0A5K3FN76-F1
#
_entry.id   AF-A0A5K3FN76-F1
#
_cell.length_a   1.000
_cell.length_b   1.000
_cell.length_c   1.000
_cell.angle_alpha   90.00
_cell.angle_beta   90.00
_cell.angle_gamma   90.00
#
_symmetry.space_group_name_H-M   'P 1'
#
loop_
_entity.id
_entity.type
_entity.pdbx_description
1 polymer ?
#
loop_
_entity_poly.entity_id
_entity_poly.type
_entity_poly.pdbx_seq_one_letter_code
_entity_poly.pdbx_strand_id
1 'polypeptide(L)' 'MGRGGKRLNQVRRVSAAEIKVSPLDPCSEDRIITITGTPEQIQSAQFYLQLCVKRSNELY' A
#
# COMPACT_ATOMS: atom_id res chain seq x y z
N MET A 1 6.74 -0.10 15.35
CA MET A 1 6.10 -0.84 14.23
C MET A 1 4.60 -0.58 14.27
N GLY A 2 4.13 0.51 13.65
CA GLY A 2 2.72 0.93 13.71
C GLY A 2 1.76 -0.02 12.99
N ARG A 3 0.47 0.02 13.36
CA ARG A 3 -0.62 -0.79 12.79
C ARG A 3 -0.68 -0.80 11.26
N GLY A 4 -0.15 0.22 10.59
CA GLY A 4 -0.05 0.30 9.12
C GLY A 4 0.90 -0.72 8.47
N GLY A 5 1.95 -1.18 9.17
CA GLY A 5 2.94 -2.10 8.59
C GLY A 5 2.41 -3.50 8.31
N LYS A 6 1.45 -3.99 9.12
CA LYS A 6 0.88 -5.33 8.96
C LYS A 6 0.02 -5.46 7.69
N ARG A 7 -0.78 -4.44 7.37
CA ARG A 7 -1.67 -4.44 6.19
C ARG A 7 -0.88 -4.38 4.90
N LEU A 8 0.11 -3.48 4.82
CA LEU A 8 0.95 -3.37 3.63
C LEU A 8 1.76 -4.65 3.37
N ASN A 9 2.28 -5.29 4.42
CA ASN A 9 2.94 -6.59 4.29
C ASN A 9 1.99 -7.70 3.84
N GLN A 10 0.68 -7.57 4.10
CA GLN A 10 -0.30 -8.49 3.54
C GLN A 10 -0.49 -8.24 2.05
N VAL A 11 -0.63 -6.98 1.63
CA VAL A 11 -0.75 -6.63 0.20
C VAL A 11 0.42 -7.19 -0.60
N ARG A 12 1.65 -6.95 -0.14
CA ARG A 12 2.87 -7.51 -0.77
C ARG A 12 2.80 -9.01 -1.00
N ARG A 13 2.28 -9.76 -0.02
CA ARG A 13 2.17 -11.22 -0.08
C ARG A 13 1.06 -11.67 -1.02
N VAL A 14 -0.11 -11.05 -0.98
CA VAL A 14 -1.26 -11.47 -1.81
C VAL A 14 -1.14 -11.04 -3.26
N SER A 15 -0.49 -9.90 -3.53
CA SER A 15 -0.32 -9.39 -4.89
C SER A 15 0.94 -9.93 -5.58
N ALA A 16 1.85 -10.55 -4.82
CA ALA A 16 3.19 -10.95 -5.27
C ALA A 16 4.00 -9.81 -5.94
N ALA A 17 3.60 -8.55 -5.72
CA ALA A 17 4.25 -7.38 -6.27
C ALA A 17 5.31 -6.87 -5.29
N GLU A 18 6.39 -6.32 -5.83
CA GLU A 18 7.32 -5.53 -5.04
C GLU A 18 6.67 -4.18 -4.73
N ILE A 19 6.59 -3.83 -3.44
CA ILE A 19 5.98 -2.57 -2.99
C ILE A 19 6.96 -1.82 -2.09
N LYS A 20 7.36 -0.62 -2.50
CA LYS A 20 8.22 0.30 -1.74
C LYS A 20 7.39 1.50 -1.27
N VAL A 21 7.65 1.95 -0.04
CA VAL A 21 7.01 3.15 0.52
C VAL A 21 8.10 4.15 0.77
N SER A 22 7.97 5.31 0.15
CA SER A 22 8.88 6.41 0.36
C SER A 22 8.76 6.93 1.80
N PRO A 23 9.84 7.50 2.35
CA PRO A 23 9.76 8.23 3.61
C PRO A 23 8.71 9.35 3.50
N LEU A 24 8.20 9.78 4.67
CA LEU A 24 7.35 10.97 4.73
C LEU A 24 8.18 12.16 4.26
N ASP A 25 7.72 12.82 3.20
CA ASP A 25 8.31 14.07 2.76
C ASP A 25 7.80 15.20 3.68
N PRO A 26 8.65 16.05 4.26
CA PRO A 26 8.19 17.13 5.14
C PRO A 26 7.34 18.18 4.40
N CYS A 27 7.41 18.20 3.07
CA CYS A 27 6.60 19.05 2.20
C CYS A 27 5.32 18.37 1.69
N SER A 28 5.05 17.11 2.05
CA SER A 28 3.88 16.37 1.57
C SER A 28 3.25 15.56 2.69
N GLU A 29 1.94 15.73 2.88
CA GLU A 29 1.17 14.89 3.80
C GLU A 29 0.97 13.46 3.23
N ASP A 30 1.26 13.27 1.95
CA ASP A 30 1.12 12.02 1.23
C ASP A 30 2.38 11.15 1.28
N ARG A 31 2.17 9.83 1.32
CA ARG A 31 3.24 8.85 1.15
C ARG A 31 3.19 8.28 -0.26
N ILE A 32 4.29 8.42 -0.98
CA ILE A 32 4.44 7.79 -2.29
C ILE A 32 4.65 6.28 -2.10
N ILE A 33 3.84 5.49 -2.81
CA ILE A 33 3.95 4.04 -2.87
C ILE A 33 4.34 3.64 -4.29
N THR A 34 5.46 2.95 -4.43
CA THR A 34 5.93 2.41 -5.71
C THR A 34 5.61 0.92 -5.78
N ILE A 35 4.97 0.48 -6.86
CA ILE A 35 4.62 -0.93 -7.11
C ILE A 35 5.38 -1.39 -8.35
N THR A 36 6.02 -2.54 -8.27
CA THR A 36 6.80 -3.13 -9.36
C THR A 36 6.47 -4.61 -9.49
N GLY A 37 6.21 -5.06 -10.72
CA GLY A 37 5.79 -6.43 -11.03
C GLY A 37 5.17 -6.54 -12.42
N THR A 38 4.52 -7.68 -12.70
CA THR A 38 3.70 -7.87 -13.89
C THR A 38 2.44 -7.00 -13.83
N PRO A 39 1.78 -6.70 -14.97
CA PRO A 39 0.53 -5.92 -14.96
C PRO A 39 -0.56 -6.51 -14.06
N GLU A 40 -0.66 -7.84 -13.97
CA GLU A 40 -1.60 -8.53 -13.09
C GLU A 40 -1.26 -8.35 -11.60
N GLN A 41 0.03 -8.44 -11.25
CA GLN A 41 0.53 -8.18 -9.90
C GLN A 41 0.28 -6.74 -9.48
N ILE A 42 0.52 -5.78 -10.39
CA ILE A 42 0.30 -4.35 -10.16
C ILE A 42 -1.19 -4.07 -9.95
N GLN A 43 -2.08 -4.56 -10.81
CA GLN A 43 -3.53 -4.40 -10.64
C GLN A 43 -4.01 -4.98 -9.31
N SER A 44 -3.55 -6.19 -8.98
CA SER A 44 -3.90 -6.85 -7.72
C SER A 44 -3.44 -6.01 -6.52
N ALA A 45 -2.21 -5.51 -6.54
CA ALA A 45 -1.67 -4.67 -5.47
C ALA A 45 -2.48 -3.37 -5.30
N GLN A 46 -2.83 -2.70 -6.40
CA GLN A 46 -3.65 -1.48 -6.37
C GLN A 46 -5.03 -1.72 -5.74
N PHE A 47 -5.69 -2.81 -6.12
CA PHE A 47 -7.00 -3.18 -5.57
C PHE A 47 -6.95 -3.35 -4.04
N TYR A 48 -5.99 -4.14 -3.54
CA TYR A 48 -5.85 -4.36 -2.10
C TYR A 48 -5.41 -3.10 -1.34
N LEU A 49 -4.59 -2.24 -1.94
CA LEU A 49 -4.23 -0.94 -1.34
C LEU A 49 -5.45 -0.04 -1.19
N GLN A 50 -6.29 0.08 -2.23
CA GLN A 50 -7.53 0.86 -2.15
C GLN A 50 -8.47 0.32 -1.07
N LEU A 51 -8.60 -1.00 -0.95
CA LEU A 51 -9.37 -1.61 0.14
C LEU A 51 -8.80 -1.26 1.52
N CYS A 52 -7.48 -1.25 1.68
CA CYS A 52 -6.83 -0.90 2.94
C CYS A 52 -7.09 0.57 3.34
N VAL A 53 -7.11 1.48 2.36
CA VAL A 53 -7.39 2.91 2.57
C VAL A 53 -8.86 3.14 2.92
N LYS A 54 -9.79 2.62 2.11
CA LYS A 54 -11.24 2.75 2.37
C LYS A 54 -11.62 2.27 3.76
N ARG A 55 -11.13 1.10 4.16
CA ARG A 55 -11.42 0.49 5.46
C ARG A 55 -10.75 1.23 6.63
N SER A 56 -9.73 2.04 6.37
CA SER A 56 -9.14 2.93 7.38
C SER A 56 -9.91 4.23 7.52
N ASN A 57 -10.63 4.65 6.47
CA ASN A 57 -11.47 5.85 6.46
C ASN A 57 -12.85 5.61 7.08
N GLU A 58 -13.38 4.38 7.02
CA GLU A 58 -14.64 3.97 7.67
C GLU A 58 -14.56 3.80 9.21
N LEU A 59 -13.40 4.04 9.82
CA LEU A 59 -13.22 3.96 11.28
C LEU A 59 -13.15 5.34 11.97
N TYR A 60 -13.78 6.36 11.37
CA TYR A 60 -13.98 7.68 11.97
C TYR A 60 -15.42 8.15 11.79
#